data_AF-A0AAD1T5S9-F1
#
_entry.id   AF-A0AAD1T5S9-F1
#
_cell.length_a   1.000
_cell.length_b   1.000
_cell.length_c   1.000
_cell.angle_alpha   90.00
_cell.angle_beta   90.00
_cell.angle_gamma   90.00
#
_symmetry.space_group_name_H-M   'P 1'
#
loop_
_entity.id
_entity.type
_entity.pdbx_description
1 polymer ?
#
loop_
_entity_poly.entity_id
_entity_poly.type
_entity_poly.pdbx_seq_one_letter_code
_entity_poly.pdbx_strand_id
1 'polypeptide(L)'
;MWIQYISKWFPIPTAICLLTVLSHAEDVCPDVKIVGVGNSDKLTILRGCPGSPGSPGSKGDIGPLGEKGRDGIPGKTGSPGQKGEKGESVTLPSTYAARNCKELLDQGLVLSDWYTIYPDGETQLKVLCDMDTDGGGWIVFQRRWDGSVIFFRDWKTYKKGFGSRLNEFWLGNDNLHMLTSAGTWELRVDLQDFENTKHFAKYSSFQIQGESEKYKLLLGEFTHGNAEVKVIGVGDADKLTILRGCPGISGPPGMKGDAGPPGDKGREGLPGKAGPQGQKGEPGVKGIQREKGEKGAGTHDSIYAARNCKELLDQGLVLSDWYTIYPDGQNPMKVLCDMHTDGGGWIVFQRRWDGSVDFFLDWKSYKTGFGNRLNEFWLGNDNIHMITSSDVWELRVDLQDFENTKHFAKYASFNILGESEKYTLKLGAFTEGNAGDSLSYHNNMKFSTKDNDNDPIKSNCAQYQKGGWWYSNCHYANLNGQYFLGQYSASTTGIVWKTGKGYSYSYKYSEMKIRPVKK
;
A
#
# COMPACT_ATOMS: atom_id res chain seq x y z
N MET A 1 35.83 -67.15 -43.59
CA MET A 1 34.43 -67.59 -43.81
C MET A 1 33.55 -66.45 -43.29
N TRP A 2 33.21 -65.40 -44.04
CA TRP A 2 32.47 -65.27 -45.32
C TRP A 2 30.98 -65.66 -45.23
N ILE A 3 30.12 -64.75 -45.76
CA ILE A 3 28.68 -64.87 -46.13
C ILE A 3 27.66 -64.75 -44.97
N GLN A 4 26.51 -64.04 -45.02
CA GLN A 4 25.86 -62.94 -45.80
C GLN A 4 24.66 -62.45 -44.90
N TYR A 5 24.24 -61.19 -44.71
CA TYR A 5 23.68 -60.12 -45.56
C TYR A 5 22.36 -60.40 -46.33
N ILE A 6 21.57 -59.32 -46.55
CA ILE A 6 20.28 -59.18 -47.31
C ILE A 6 18.99 -59.31 -46.45
N SER A 7 17.87 -58.61 -46.71
CA SER A 7 17.54 -57.17 -46.75
C SER A 7 16.17 -56.93 -47.41
N LYS A 8 15.31 -56.07 -46.81
CA LYS A 8 14.11 -55.37 -47.36
C LYS A 8 12.89 -56.17 -47.85
N TRP A 9 11.68 -55.71 -47.47
CA TRP A 9 10.60 -55.12 -48.32
C TRP A 9 9.19 -55.28 -47.69
N PHE A 10 8.38 -54.21 -47.82
CA PHE A 10 6.93 -54.11 -47.50
C PHE A 10 6.08 -54.70 -48.66
N PRO A 11 4.76 -55.05 -48.52
CA PRO A 11 3.68 -54.08 -48.24
C PRO A 11 2.38 -54.54 -47.48
N ILE A 12 1.52 -53.52 -47.27
CA ILE A 12 0.11 -53.39 -46.78
C ILE A 12 -0.91 -54.08 -47.73
N PRO A 13 -2.23 -54.36 -47.44
CA PRO A 13 -3.17 -53.96 -46.35
C PRO A 13 -3.71 -55.19 -45.52
N THR A 14 -4.87 -55.27 -44.82
CA THR A 14 -6.17 -54.52 -44.79
C THR A 14 -6.90 -54.60 -43.41
N ALA A 15 -8.11 -54.04 -43.32
CA ALA A 15 -8.95 -53.76 -42.14
C ALA A 15 -10.10 -54.77 -41.84
N ILE A 16 -10.69 -54.68 -40.62
CA ILE A 16 -12.15 -54.67 -40.26
C ILE A 16 -12.55 -55.43 -38.95
N CYS A 17 -13.37 -54.74 -38.14
CA CYS A 17 -14.31 -55.14 -37.06
C CYS A 17 -13.88 -55.77 -35.71
N LEU A 18 -14.12 -54.94 -34.67
CA LEU A 18 -14.73 -55.20 -33.35
C LEU A 18 -15.15 -56.64 -32.95
N LEU A 19 -14.77 -56.97 -31.71
CA LEU A 19 -15.62 -57.66 -30.74
C LEU A 19 -15.46 -56.99 -29.36
N THR A 20 -16.57 -56.72 -28.67
CA THR A 20 -16.60 -56.08 -27.35
C THR A 20 -16.57 -57.10 -26.22
N VAL A 21 -15.86 -56.79 -25.14
CA VAL A 21 -15.95 -57.52 -23.86
C VAL A 21 -16.20 -56.50 -22.75
N LEU A 22 -17.28 -56.70 -22.00
CA LEU A 22 -17.59 -55.96 -20.77
C LEU A 22 -16.71 -56.47 -19.62
N SER A 23 -16.17 -55.55 -18.82
CA SER A 23 -15.69 -55.86 -17.48
C SER A 23 -16.19 -54.79 -16.51
N HIS A 24 -16.75 -55.23 -15.39
CA HIS A 24 -17.07 -54.37 -14.25
C HIS A 24 -15.88 -54.45 -13.29
N ALA A 25 -15.52 -53.32 -12.67
CA ALA A 25 -14.57 -53.28 -11.57
C ALA A 25 -15.29 -52.74 -10.33
N GLU A 26 -15.33 -53.56 -9.27
CA GLU A 26 -15.76 -53.16 -7.94
C GLU A 26 -14.52 -52.67 -7.17
N ASP A 27 -14.49 -51.40 -6.75
CA ASP A 27 -13.42 -50.88 -5.89
C ASP A 27 -13.93 -50.73 -4.44
N VAL A 28 -13.69 -51.75 -3.63
CA VAL A 28 -13.81 -51.69 -2.16
C VAL A 28 -12.45 -51.32 -1.58
N CYS A 29 -12.35 -50.18 -0.88
CA CYS A 29 -11.14 -49.81 -0.16
C CYS A 29 -11.02 -50.61 1.17
N PRO A 30 -9.83 -51.13 1.53
CA PRO A 30 -9.64 -51.90 2.75
C PRO A 30 -9.44 -51.02 3.99
N ASP A 31 -9.95 -51.46 5.15
CA ASP A 31 -9.62 -50.91 6.46
C ASP A 31 -8.11 -51.04 6.77
N VAL A 32 -7.50 -49.96 7.30
CA VAL A 32 -6.10 -49.99 7.76
C VAL A 32 -6.02 -49.65 9.24
N LYS A 33 -5.61 -50.65 10.03
CA LYS A 33 -5.28 -50.52 11.46
C LYS A 33 -3.98 -49.75 11.68
N ILE A 34 -3.96 -48.93 12.74
CA ILE A 34 -2.72 -48.36 13.28
C ILE A 34 -2.02 -49.40 14.16
N VAL A 35 -0.72 -49.59 13.96
CA VAL A 35 0.21 -50.29 14.87
C VAL A 35 1.40 -49.36 15.10
N GLY A 36 1.86 -49.25 16.35
CA GLY A 36 2.63 -48.08 16.80
C GLY A 36 4.15 -48.18 16.86
N VAL A 37 4.74 -46.98 17.01
CA VAL A 37 6.01 -46.61 17.68
C VAL A 37 7.34 -47.19 17.17
N GLY A 38 8.24 -46.30 16.77
CA GLY A 38 9.69 -46.54 16.66
C GLY A 38 10.47 -45.25 16.37
N ASN A 39 11.36 -44.84 17.26
CA ASN A 39 12.16 -43.60 17.12
C ASN A 39 13.31 -43.77 16.11
N SER A 40 13.14 -43.35 14.86
CA SER A 40 14.23 -42.94 13.94
C SER A 40 13.66 -42.24 12.69
N ASP A 41 14.44 -41.36 12.07
CA ASP A 41 13.97 -40.38 11.08
C ASP A 41 13.48 -40.95 9.74
N LYS A 42 12.34 -40.45 9.24
CA LYS A 42 12.15 -40.01 7.84
C LYS A 42 10.78 -39.36 7.59
N LEU A 43 10.78 -38.23 6.86
CA LEU A 43 9.57 -37.71 6.24
C LEU A 43 9.31 -38.47 4.92
N THR A 44 8.28 -39.30 4.89
CA THR A 44 7.85 -40.03 3.67
C THR A 44 6.56 -39.43 3.14
N ILE A 45 6.63 -38.76 1.99
CA ILE A 45 5.45 -38.25 1.26
C ILE A 45 4.91 -39.38 0.38
N LEU A 46 3.73 -39.91 0.72
CA LEU A 46 2.99 -40.84 -0.13
C LEU A 46 2.06 -40.06 -1.06
N ARG A 47 2.21 -40.25 -2.38
CA ARG A 47 1.29 -39.72 -3.40
C ARG A 47 0.09 -40.66 -3.55
N GLY A 48 -1.12 -40.15 -3.34
CA GLY A 48 -2.35 -40.80 -3.80
C GLY A 48 -2.55 -40.67 -5.31
N CYS A 49 -3.24 -41.63 -5.92
CA CYS A 49 -3.53 -41.63 -7.36
C CYS A 49 -4.70 -40.68 -7.73
N PRO A 50 -4.75 -40.12 -8.95
CA PRO A 50 -5.82 -39.23 -9.37
C PRO A 50 -7.10 -39.98 -9.78
N GLY A 51 -8.27 -39.42 -9.46
CA GLY A 51 -9.56 -39.85 -10.00
C GLY A 51 -9.84 -39.33 -11.41
N SER A 52 -10.73 -39.99 -12.14
CA SER A 52 -11.09 -39.67 -13.53
C SER A 52 -12.11 -38.52 -13.67
N PRO A 53 -12.01 -37.64 -14.69
CA PRO A 53 -12.92 -36.49 -14.86
C PRO A 53 -14.34 -36.86 -15.31
N GLY A 54 -15.31 -36.01 -14.96
CA GLY A 54 -16.71 -36.10 -15.41
C GLY A 54 -16.96 -35.62 -16.85
N SER A 55 -18.12 -35.99 -17.41
CA SER A 55 -18.50 -35.74 -18.80
C SER A 55 -18.98 -34.29 -19.08
N PRO A 56 -18.69 -33.68 -20.25
CA PRO A 56 -19.10 -32.31 -20.58
C PRO A 56 -20.61 -32.11 -20.80
N GLY A 57 -21.10 -30.91 -20.49
CA GLY A 57 -22.46 -30.46 -20.79
C GLY A 57 -22.67 -30.02 -22.25
N SER A 58 -23.93 -29.87 -22.65
CA SER A 58 -24.33 -29.53 -24.02
C SER A 58 -24.20 -28.04 -24.36
N LYS A 59 -24.10 -27.76 -25.67
CA LYS A 59 -23.86 -26.43 -26.26
C LYS A 59 -25.17 -25.66 -26.45
N GLY A 60 -25.20 -24.38 -26.08
CA GLY A 60 -26.25 -23.43 -26.42
C GLY A 60 -25.88 -22.52 -27.59
N ASP A 61 -26.88 -21.95 -28.26
CA ASP A 61 -26.71 -21.08 -29.43
C ASP A 61 -26.47 -19.61 -29.05
N ILE A 62 -25.75 -18.87 -29.90
CA ILE A 62 -25.44 -17.43 -29.72
C ILE A 62 -25.71 -16.68 -31.02
N GLY A 63 -26.49 -15.60 -30.94
CA GLY A 63 -26.70 -14.65 -32.03
C GLY A 63 -25.64 -13.53 -32.08
N PRO A 64 -25.40 -12.88 -33.23
CA PRO A 64 -24.32 -11.91 -33.39
C PRO A 64 -24.63 -10.50 -32.88
N LEU A 65 -23.61 -9.82 -32.39
CA LEU A 65 -23.59 -8.38 -32.08
C LEU A 65 -22.79 -7.63 -33.16
N GLY A 66 -23.32 -6.54 -33.69
CA GLY A 66 -22.72 -5.79 -34.81
C GLY A 66 -21.71 -4.70 -34.40
N GLU A 67 -20.90 -4.25 -35.37
CA GLU A 67 -19.87 -3.22 -35.14
C GLU A 67 -20.35 -1.77 -35.27
N LYS A 68 -19.51 -0.88 -34.73
CA LYS A 68 -19.80 0.50 -34.32
C LYS A 68 -19.73 1.50 -35.48
N GLY A 69 -20.68 2.44 -35.52
CA GLY A 69 -20.68 3.57 -36.45
C GLY A 69 -19.56 4.59 -36.18
N ARG A 70 -19.27 5.44 -37.18
CA ARG A 70 -18.31 6.55 -37.05
C ARG A 70 -18.88 7.66 -36.15
N ASP A 71 -18.01 8.35 -35.43
CA ASP A 71 -18.42 9.36 -34.45
C ASP A 71 -19.20 10.52 -35.10
N GLY A 72 -20.32 10.89 -34.49
CA GLY A 72 -21.10 12.06 -34.88
C GLY A 72 -20.40 13.37 -34.52
N ILE A 73 -20.64 14.41 -35.31
CA ILE A 73 -20.12 15.76 -35.03
C ILE A 73 -20.62 16.22 -33.65
N PRO A 74 -19.74 16.73 -32.75
CA PRO A 74 -20.14 17.15 -31.41
C PRO A 74 -21.28 18.18 -31.44
N GLY A 75 -22.35 17.89 -30.70
CA GLY A 75 -23.40 18.88 -30.43
C GLY A 75 -22.84 20.07 -29.66
N LYS A 76 -23.39 21.27 -29.91
CA LYS A 76 -22.97 22.50 -29.21
C LYS A 76 -23.18 22.32 -27.70
N THR A 77 -22.18 22.74 -26.92
CA THR A 77 -22.20 22.70 -25.46
C THR A 77 -23.44 23.42 -24.91
N GLY A 78 -24.21 22.74 -24.06
CA GLY A 78 -25.32 23.36 -23.35
C GLY A 78 -24.84 24.46 -22.41
N SER A 79 -25.71 25.46 -22.15
CA SER A 79 -25.42 26.53 -21.19
C SER A 79 -25.16 25.96 -19.78
N PRO A 80 -24.21 26.53 -19.01
CA PRO A 80 -23.93 26.07 -17.65
C PRO A 80 -25.18 26.10 -16.76
N GLY A 81 -25.40 25.04 -15.99
CA GLY A 81 -26.48 24.97 -15.01
C GLY A 81 -26.33 26.03 -13.93
N GLN A 82 -27.47 26.54 -13.42
CA GLN A 82 -27.46 27.54 -12.34
C GLN A 82 -26.83 26.97 -11.07
N LYS A 83 -25.99 27.79 -10.43
CA LYS A 83 -25.32 27.48 -9.16
C LYS A 83 -26.36 27.26 -8.06
N GLY A 84 -26.33 26.09 -7.42
CA GLY A 84 -27.23 25.76 -6.31
C GLY A 84 -27.09 26.71 -5.11
N GLU A 85 -28.18 26.84 -4.36
CA GLU A 85 -28.25 27.64 -3.14
C GLU A 85 -27.39 27.03 -2.01
N LYS A 86 -27.00 27.87 -1.05
CA LYS A 86 -26.08 27.52 0.03
C LYS A 86 -26.84 26.77 1.13
N GLY A 87 -26.45 25.54 1.42
CA GLY A 87 -27.06 24.76 2.52
C GLY A 87 -26.80 25.38 3.90
N GLU A 88 -27.74 25.20 4.83
CA GLU A 88 -27.59 25.59 6.22
C GLU A 88 -26.57 24.70 6.95
N SER A 89 -25.79 25.32 7.84
CA SER A 89 -24.76 24.65 8.63
C SER A 89 -25.34 24.12 9.94
N VAL A 90 -25.43 22.80 10.09
CA VAL A 90 -25.69 22.17 11.40
C VAL A 90 -24.42 22.27 12.26
N THR A 91 -24.46 23.10 13.29
CA THR A 91 -23.43 23.15 14.33
C THR A 91 -23.70 22.03 15.33
N LEU A 92 -22.83 21.01 15.39
CA LEU A 92 -22.89 20.00 16.45
C LEU A 92 -22.26 20.55 17.74
N PRO A 93 -22.94 20.48 18.90
CA PRO A 93 -22.44 21.02 20.16
C PRO A 93 -21.33 20.16 20.78
N SER A 94 -20.40 20.81 21.50
CA SER A 94 -19.13 20.23 21.95
C SER A 94 -19.20 19.47 23.28
N THR A 95 -20.21 18.61 23.50
CA THR A 95 -20.51 18.08 24.85
C THR A 95 -20.55 16.55 25.04
N TYR A 96 -20.21 15.73 24.05
CA TYR A 96 -19.93 14.31 24.28
C TYR A 96 -18.70 13.82 23.51
N ALA A 97 -17.61 13.64 24.24
CA ALA A 97 -16.43 12.93 23.78
C ALA A 97 -16.77 11.44 23.62
N ALA A 98 -17.01 10.99 22.39
CA ALA A 98 -17.39 9.61 22.11
C ALA A 98 -16.27 8.63 22.53
N ARG A 99 -16.66 7.56 23.21
CA ARG A 99 -15.74 6.57 23.80
C ARG A 99 -15.31 5.47 22.83
N ASN A 100 -16.06 5.28 21.74
CA ASN A 100 -15.82 4.27 20.72
C ASN A 100 -16.46 4.65 19.38
N CYS A 101 -16.17 3.88 18.32
CA CYS A 101 -16.72 4.12 16.98
C CYS A 101 -18.24 3.94 16.88
N LYS A 102 -18.86 3.11 17.74
CA LYS A 102 -20.32 2.95 17.77
C LYS A 102 -21.02 4.20 18.30
N GLU A 103 -20.50 4.83 19.37
CA GLU A 103 -20.99 6.13 19.86
C GLU A 103 -20.81 7.24 18.81
N LEU A 104 -19.72 7.24 18.02
CA LEU A 104 -19.54 8.17 16.89
C LEU A 104 -20.58 7.95 15.78
N LEU A 105 -20.84 6.69 15.43
CA LEU A 105 -21.85 6.33 14.43
C LEU A 105 -23.26 6.76 14.87
N ASP A 106 -23.60 6.55 16.14
CA ASP A 106 -24.89 6.96 16.73
C ASP A 106 -25.03 8.49 16.81
N GLN A 107 -23.93 9.24 16.79
CA GLN A 107 -23.89 10.70 16.63
C GLN A 107 -24.00 11.16 15.16
N GLY A 108 -24.13 10.24 14.20
CA GLY A 108 -24.29 10.52 12.77
C GLY A 108 -22.99 10.56 11.96
N LEU A 109 -21.86 10.13 12.52
CA LEU A 109 -20.60 10.02 11.77
C LEU A 109 -20.55 8.67 11.02
N VAL A 110 -21.08 8.67 9.80
CA VAL A 110 -21.30 7.47 8.97
C VAL A 110 -20.16 7.12 8.01
N LEU A 111 -19.04 7.84 8.03
CA LEU A 111 -17.91 7.60 7.11
C LEU A 111 -16.78 6.85 7.82
N SER A 112 -16.16 5.88 7.14
CA SER A 112 -14.95 5.22 7.64
C SER A 112 -13.72 6.13 7.53
N ASP A 113 -13.15 6.55 8.67
CA ASP A 113 -11.95 7.39 8.75
C ASP A 113 -11.28 7.25 10.14
N TRP A 114 -10.17 7.97 10.36
CA TRP A 114 -9.46 8.04 11.63
C TRP A 114 -10.05 9.09 12.58
N TYR A 115 -10.86 8.64 13.53
CA TYR A 115 -11.47 9.47 14.56
C TYR A 115 -10.67 9.49 15.87
N THR A 116 -10.86 10.53 16.68
CA THR A 116 -10.37 10.57 18.06
C THR A 116 -11.51 10.19 19.00
N ILE A 117 -11.29 9.15 19.79
CA ILE A 117 -12.20 8.67 20.84
C ILE A 117 -11.55 8.85 22.21
N TYR A 118 -12.36 8.75 23.26
CA TYR A 118 -11.94 8.92 24.65
C TYR A 118 -12.42 7.71 25.48
N PRO A 119 -11.77 6.54 25.41
CA PRO A 119 -12.35 5.28 25.93
C PRO A 119 -12.73 5.31 27.41
N ASP A 120 -11.93 6.00 28.23
CA ASP A 120 -12.11 6.23 29.67
C ASP A 120 -12.74 7.60 29.99
N GLY A 121 -12.99 8.43 28.98
CA GLY A 121 -13.47 9.82 29.11
C GLY A 121 -12.37 10.89 29.19
N GLU A 122 -11.09 10.52 29.34
CA GLU A 122 -9.97 11.45 29.52
C GLU A 122 -8.86 11.24 28.48
N THR A 123 -8.46 10.00 28.25
CA THR A 123 -7.35 9.60 27.37
C THR A 123 -7.78 9.63 25.91
N GLN A 124 -7.19 10.54 25.13
CA GLN A 124 -7.37 10.58 23.68
C GLN A 124 -6.71 9.38 22.99
N LEU A 125 -7.49 8.62 22.24
CA LEU A 125 -6.99 7.57 21.33
C LEU A 125 -7.51 7.83 19.91
N LYS A 126 -6.59 7.92 18.93
CA LYS A 126 -6.95 8.06 17.51
C LYS A 126 -7.01 6.67 16.86
N VAL A 127 -8.22 6.23 16.47
CA VAL A 127 -8.51 4.91 15.90
C VAL A 127 -9.10 5.03 14.50
N LEU A 128 -8.92 4.00 13.67
CA LEU A 128 -9.66 3.85 12.42
C LEU A 128 -11.03 3.27 12.74
N CYS A 129 -12.09 4.01 12.44
CA CYS A 129 -13.45 3.48 12.47
C CYS A 129 -13.82 2.91 11.11
N ASP A 130 -14.35 1.69 11.09
CA ASP A 130 -15.10 1.16 9.94
C ASP A 130 -16.59 1.32 10.23
N MET A 131 -17.23 2.18 9.44
CA MET A 131 -18.66 2.52 9.50
C MET A 131 -19.47 1.85 8.40
N ASP A 132 -18.81 1.20 7.42
CA ASP A 132 -19.44 0.63 6.23
C ASP A 132 -19.74 -0.87 6.42
N THR A 133 -18.86 -1.60 7.10
CA THR A 133 -18.98 -3.04 7.28
C THR A 133 -20.06 -3.37 8.32
N ASP A 134 -21.06 -4.16 7.91
CA ASP A 134 -21.89 -4.94 8.84
C ASP A 134 -22.64 -4.10 9.91
N GLY A 135 -23.11 -2.92 9.50
CA GLY A 135 -23.80 -1.96 10.37
C GLY A 135 -22.89 -0.90 10.99
N GLY A 136 -21.57 -1.02 10.83
CA GLY A 136 -20.60 -0.01 11.22
C GLY A 136 -20.31 0.10 12.72
N GLY A 137 -19.46 1.07 13.08
CA GLY A 137 -19.06 1.33 14.47
C GLY A 137 -17.88 0.47 14.95
N TRP A 138 -17.16 -0.18 14.04
CA TRP A 138 -16.03 -1.06 14.34
C TRP A 138 -14.75 -0.26 14.59
N ILE A 139 -14.00 -0.63 15.64
CA ILE A 139 -12.62 -0.16 15.83
C ILE A 139 -11.68 -1.12 15.09
N VAL A 140 -11.02 -0.63 14.03
CA VAL A 140 -9.99 -1.41 13.32
C VAL A 140 -8.67 -1.28 14.06
N PHE A 141 -8.24 -2.35 14.74
CA PHE A 141 -6.97 -2.39 15.49
C PHE A 141 -5.81 -3.02 14.72
N GLN A 142 -6.09 -3.78 13.65
CA GLN A 142 -5.09 -4.35 12.76
C GLN A 142 -5.55 -4.18 11.31
N ARG A 143 -4.65 -3.73 10.44
CA ARG A 143 -4.87 -3.74 8.98
C ARG A 143 -3.63 -4.26 8.25
N ARG A 144 -3.84 -5.24 7.36
CA ARG A 144 -2.82 -5.89 6.51
C ARG A 144 -3.34 -5.97 5.08
N TRP A 145 -2.57 -5.52 4.09
CA TRP A 145 -2.98 -5.60 2.67
C TRP A 145 -1.86 -5.36 1.64
N ASP A 146 -0.82 -4.57 1.94
CA ASP A 146 0.23 -4.18 0.96
C ASP A 146 1.65 -4.66 1.31
N GLY A 147 1.88 -5.20 2.52
CA GLY A 147 3.22 -5.63 2.97
C GLY A 147 4.22 -4.47 3.15
N SER A 148 3.75 -3.23 3.19
CA SER A 148 4.58 -2.06 3.46
C SER A 148 5.24 -2.15 4.84
N VAL A 149 4.50 -2.62 5.84
CA VAL A 149 4.95 -2.68 7.24
C VAL A 149 5.39 -4.09 7.62
N ILE A 150 6.59 -4.18 8.19
CA ILE A 150 7.10 -5.43 8.79
C ILE A 150 6.39 -5.64 10.14
N PHE A 151 5.63 -6.73 10.27
CA PHE A 151 4.96 -7.12 11.52
C PHE A 151 5.81 -8.02 12.43
N PHE A 152 6.88 -8.64 11.92
CA PHE A 152 7.84 -9.35 12.78
C PHE A 152 8.63 -8.32 13.62
N ARG A 153 8.24 -8.16 14.88
CA ARG A 153 8.68 -7.10 15.79
C ARG A 153 8.82 -7.62 17.22
N ASP A 154 9.51 -6.84 18.06
CA ASP A 154 9.70 -7.14 19.48
C ASP A 154 8.46 -6.84 20.35
N TRP A 155 8.50 -7.30 21.60
CA TRP A 155 7.44 -7.10 22.60
C TRP A 155 7.09 -5.63 22.82
N LYS A 156 8.09 -4.75 22.90
CA LYS A 156 7.92 -3.32 23.17
C LYS A 156 7.18 -2.62 22.04
N THR A 157 7.43 -3.05 20.81
CA THR A 157 6.81 -2.53 19.59
C THR A 157 5.36 -3.01 19.51
N TYR A 158 5.09 -4.30 19.75
CA TYR A 158 3.72 -4.82 19.81
C TYR A 158 2.89 -4.21 20.94
N LYS A 159 3.51 -3.97 22.10
CA LYS A 159 2.90 -3.28 23.25
C LYS A 159 2.40 -1.89 22.87
N LYS A 160 3.24 -1.05 22.27
CA LYS A 160 2.90 0.33 21.93
C LYS A 160 2.03 0.49 20.67
N GLY A 161 2.15 -0.40 19.71
CA GLY A 161 1.61 -0.22 18.36
C GLY A 161 2.65 0.31 17.37
N PHE A 162 2.39 0.09 16.08
CA PHE A 162 3.33 0.42 15.00
C PHE A 162 2.64 0.45 13.63
N GLY A 163 3.35 0.98 12.64
CA GLY A 163 2.91 1.03 11.25
C GLY A 163 2.48 2.44 10.85
N SER A 164 1.45 2.53 10.03
CA SER A 164 1.07 3.75 9.30
C SER A 164 -0.43 3.86 9.15
N ARG A 165 -0.97 5.04 9.43
CA ARG A 165 -2.41 5.33 9.29
C ARG A 165 -2.90 5.29 7.84
N LEU A 166 -1.98 5.41 6.88
CA LEU A 166 -2.27 5.44 5.45
C LEU A 166 -2.41 4.02 4.84
N ASN A 167 -1.96 2.97 5.52
CA ASN A 167 -1.97 1.61 4.96
C ASN A 167 -2.04 0.48 6.00
N GLU A 168 -0.90 0.01 6.54
CA GLU A 168 -0.84 -1.14 7.46
C GLU A 168 -0.44 -0.71 8.87
N PHE A 169 -1.13 -1.24 9.90
CA PHE A 169 -0.81 -0.90 11.28
C PHE A 169 -1.28 -1.97 12.28
N TRP A 170 -0.65 -1.93 13.46
CA TRP A 170 -1.09 -2.57 14.70
C TRP A 170 -1.32 -1.47 15.74
N LEU A 171 -2.51 -1.41 16.34
CA LEU A 171 -2.90 -0.34 17.27
C LEU A 171 -2.12 -0.38 18.60
N GLY A 172 -1.60 -1.53 19.00
CA GLY A 172 -0.82 -1.72 20.24
C GLY A 172 -1.58 -2.45 21.32
N ASN A 173 -0.91 -3.37 22.03
CA ASN A 173 -1.54 -4.19 23.06
C ASN A 173 -1.99 -3.36 24.28
N ASP A 174 -1.29 -2.27 24.62
CA ASP A 174 -1.74 -1.35 25.68
C ASP A 174 -3.09 -0.71 25.33
N ASN A 175 -3.24 -0.25 24.08
CA ASN A 175 -4.48 0.34 23.58
C ASN A 175 -5.61 -0.71 23.50
N LEU A 176 -5.30 -1.94 23.07
CA LEU A 176 -6.26 -3.04 23.05
C LEU A 176 -6.73 -3.44 24.45
N HIS A 177 -5.82 -3.52 25.42
CA HIS A 177 -6.18 -3.79 26.81
C HIS A 177 -7.04 -2.67 27.38
N MET A 178 -6.63 -1.41 27.21
CA MET A 178 -7.40 -0.24 27.65
C MET A 178 -8.82 -0.26 27.08
N LEU A 179 -8.98 -0.40 25.76
CA LEU A 179 -10.27 -0.48 25.08
C LEU A 179 -11.14 -1.63 25.62
N THR A 180 -10.59 -2.84 25.72
CA THR A 180 -11.36 -4.05 26.06
C THR A 180 -11.45 -4.35 27.57
N SER A 181 -10.86 -3.50 28.42
CA SER A 181 -10.95 -3.64 29.88
C SER A 181 -12.35 -3.39 30.44
N ALA A 182 -13.15 -2.58 29.74
CA ALA A 182 -14.51 -2.20 30.13
C ALA A 182 -15.53 -2.46 29.02
N GLY A 183 -16.73 -2.88 29.40
CA GLY A 183 -17.81 -3.22 28.47
C GLY A 183 -17.63 -4.60 27.81
N THR A 184 -18.58 -4.93 26.93
CA THR A 184 -18.54 -6.14 26.10
C THR A 184 -18.22 -5.76 24.67
N TRP A 185 -17.20 -6.39 24.09
CA TRP A 185 -16.73 -6.16 22.73
C TRP A 185 -16.84 -7.44 21.92
N GLU A 186 -17.39 -7.39 20.72
CA GLU A 186 -17.29 -8.50 19.76
C GLU A 186 -16.04 -8.37 18.88
N LEU A 187 -15.49 -9.49 18.40
CA LEU A 187 -14.41 -9.49 17.42
C LEU A 187 -14.95 -9.90 16.05
N ARG A 188 -14.61 -9.12 15.04
CA ARG A 188 -14.74 -9.47 13.63
C ARG A 188 -13.35 -9.54 13.00
N VAL A 189 -13.12 -10.54 12.16
CA VAL A 189 -11.89 -10.70 11.37
C VAL A 189 -12.29 -10.83 9.91
N ASP A 190 -11.93 -9.85 9.09
CA ASP A 190 -12.13 -9.85 7.63
C ASP A 190 -10.82 -10.23 6.90
N LEU A 191 -10.96 -11.03 5.85
CA LEU A 191 -9.88 -11.60 5.06
C LEU A 191 -10.22 -11.47 3.56
N GLN A 192 -9.21 -11.23 2.73
CA GLN A 192 -9.34 -11.21 1.27
C GLN A 192 -8.14 -11.94 0.65
N ASP A 193 -8.40 -12.80 -0.34
CA ASP A 193 -7.36 -13.48 -1.10
C ASP A 193 -6.92 -12.69 -2.35
N PHE A 194 -5.96 -13.23 -3.11
CA PHE A 194 -5.45 -12.60 -4.34
C PHE A 194 -6.42 -12.67 -5.53
N GLU A 195 -7.48 -13.49 -5.45
CA GLU A 195 -8.57 -13.55 -6.44
C GLU A 195 -9.69 -12.55 -6.09
N ASN A 196 -9.57 -11.86 -4.94
CA ASN A 196 -10.53 -10.95 -4.33
C ASN A 196 -11.74 -11.64 -3.67
N THR A 197 -11.66 -12.95 -3.41
CA THR A 197 -12.63 -13.65 -2.57
C THR A 197 -12.53 -13.12 -1.13
N LYS A 198 -13.67 -12.74 -0.55
CA LYS A 198 -13.73 -12.22 0.82
C LYS A 198 -14.28 -13.25 1.79
N HIS A 199 -13.61 -13.39 2.92
CA HIS A 199 -14.04 -14.22 4.05
C HIS A 199 -14.09 -13.40 5.33
N PHE A 200 -14.94 -13.80 6.28
CA PHE A 200 -14.95 -13.24 7.62
C PHE A 200 -15.28 -14.28 8.68
N ALA A 201 -14.93 -13.96 9.93
CA ALA A 201 -15.32 -14.68 11.14
C ALA A 201 -15.72 -13.69 12.24
N LYS A 202 -16.72 -14.03 13.05
CA LYS A 202 -17.13 -13.28 14.24
C LYS A 202 -17.14 -14.11 15.53
N TYR A 203 -16.86 -13.44 16.64
CA TYR A 203 -16.85 -14.00 17.99
C TYR A 203 -17.65 -13.12 18.95
N SER A 204 -18.43 -13.76 19.83
CA SER A 204 -19.38 -13.09 20.73
C SER A 204 -18.75 -12.20 21.80
N SER A 205 -17.47 -12.43 22.13
CA SER A 205 -16.71 -11.55 23.00
C SER A 205 -15.22 -11.51 22.64
N PHE A 206 -14.54 -10.43 23.01
CA PHE A 206 -13.13 -10.19 22.79
C PHE A 206 -12.55 -9.32 23.90
N GLN A 207 -11.51 -9.81 24.57
CA GLN A 207 -10.78 -9.06 25.56
C GLN A 207 -9.29 -9.40 25.55
N ILE A 208 -8.47 -8.37 25.67
CA ILE A 208 -7.02 -8.48 25.89
C ILE A 208 -6.73 -8.12 27.34
N GLN A 209 -6.11 -9.04 28.07
CA GLN A 209 -5.71 -8.84 29.46
C GLN A 209 -4.49 -7.89 29.59
N GLY A 210 -4.14 -7.50 30.82
CA GLY A 210 -3.03 -6.57 31.07
C GLY A 210 -1.64 -7.18 30.81
N GLU A 211 -0.59 -6.35 30.90
CA GLU A 211 0.80 -6.81 30.71
C GLU A 211 1.28 -7.82 31.77
N SER A 212 0.71 -7.77 32.98
CA SER A 212 0.95 -8.77 34.03
C SER A 212 0.55 -10.17 33.54
N GLU A 213 -0.60 -10.26 32.89
CA GLU A 213 -1.18 -11.45 32.24
C GLU A 213 -0.68 -11.64 30.80
N LYS A 214 0.42 -10.97 30.41
CA LYS A 214 1.06 -11.07 29.10
C LYS A 214 0.14 -10.82 27.90
N TYR A 215 -0.85 -9.94 28.05
CA TYR A 215 -1.85 -9.65 27.02
C TYR A 215 -2.62 -10.88 26.54
N LYS A 216 -2.88 -11.82 27.46
CA LYS A 216 -3.68 -13.02 27.19
C LYS A 216 -5.02 -12.64 26.54
N LEU A 217 -5.28 -13.25 25.38
CA LEU A 217 -6.56 -13.19 24.69
C LEU A 217 -7.61 -14.00 25.45
N LEU A 218 -8.72 -13.38 25.77
CA LEU A 218 -9.98 -14.03 26.10
C LEU A 218 -10.94 -13.81 24.92
N LEU A 219 -11.42 -14.89 24.33
CA LEU A 219 -12.26 -14.88 23.14
C LEU A 219 -13.54 -15.67 23.41
N GLY A 220 -14.67 -15.12 23.02
CA GLY A 220 -15.97 -15.77 23.13
C GLY A 220 -16.21 -16.81 22.04
N GLU A 221 -17.37 -17.45 22.10
CA GLU A 221 -17.81 -18.42 21.09
C GLU A 221 -17.85 -17.81 19.68
N PHE A 222 -17.46 -18.60 18.69
CA PHE A 222 -17.67 -18.28 17.28
C PHE A 222 -19.16 -18.18 16.99
N THR A 223 -19.61 -17.07 16.40
CA THR A 223 -21.04 -16.85 16.14
C THR A 223 -21.42 -17.19 14.70
N HIS A 224 -20.69 -16.65 13.72
CA HIS A 224 -20.85 -16.94 12.30
C HIS A 224 -19.66 -16.42 11.47
N GLY A 225 -19.56 -16.93 10.25
CA GLY A 225 -18.51 -16.57 9.30
C GLY A 225 -18.45 -17.55 8.14
N ASN A 226 -17.86 -17.12 7.03
CA ASN A 226 -17.54 -17.96 5.87
C ASN A 226 -16.03 -18.28 5.77
N ALA A 227 -15.25 -17.95 6.82
CA ALA A 227 -13.93 -18.54 7.06
C ALA A 227 -14.09 -19.79 7.96
N GLU A 228 -13.64 -20.96 7.50
CA GLU A 228 -13.50 -22.14 8.38
C GLU A 228 -12.36 -21.91 9.38
N VAL A 229 -12.68 -21.43 10.59
CA VAL A 229 -11.69 -21.31 11.67
C VAL A 229 -11.68 -22.57 12.53
N LYS A 230 -10.78 -23.51 12.20
CA LYS A 230 -10.46 -24.63 13.10
C LYS A 230 -9.50 -24.19 14.19
N VAL A 231 -10.04 -23.77 15.33
CA VAL A 231 -9.26 -23.60 16.56
C VAL A 231 -8.85 -24.98 17.08
N ILE A 232 -7.56 -25.23 17.25
CA ILE A 232 -7.05 -26.48 17.85
C ILE A 232 -6.13 -26.15 19.03
N GLY A 233 -6.58 -26.53 20.23
CA GLY A 233 -5.74 -26.94 21.36
C GLY A 233 -4.79 -25.92 21.98
N VAL A 234 -5.22 -25.31 23.10
CA VAL A 234 -4.29 -24.77 24.11
C VAL A 234 -3.76 -25.95 24.93
N GLY A 235 -2.45 -26.21 24.88
CA GLY A 235 -1.80 -27.26 25.69
C GLY A 235 -0.30 -27.38 25.41
N ASP A 236 0.49 -27.59 26.46
CA ASP A 236 1.97 -27.51 26.43
C ASP A 236 2.66 -28.72 25.78
N ALA A 237 2.55 -28.87 24.45
CA ALA A 237 3.58 -29.52 23.62
C ALA A 237 3.39 -29.27 22.11
N ASP A 238 4.52 -29.09 21.43
CA ASP A 238 4.80 -29.42 20.02
C ASP A 238 4.29 -28.59 18.82
N LYS A 239 5.29 -28.29 17.97
CA LYS A 239 5.33 -28.28 16.50
C LYS A 239 4.08 -27.85 15.70
N LEU A 240 4.19 -26.63 15.17
CA LEU A 240 3.44 -26.12 14.01
C LEU A 240 3.49 -27.09 12.80
N THR A 241 2.33 -27.61 12.38
CA THR A 241 2.17 -28.27 11.07
C THR A 241 0.99 -27.63 10.34
N ILE A 242 1.27 -26.90 9.25
CA ILE A 242 0.23 -26.32 8.40
C ILE A 242 -0.31 -27.42 7.48
N LEU A 243 -1.50 -27.93 7.79
CA LEU A 243 -2.28 -28.76 6.85
C LEU A 243 -2.78 -27.87 5.71
N ARG A 244 -1.99 -27.79 4.64
CA ARG A 244 -2.39 -27.14 3.40
C ARG A 244 -3.49 -27.99 2.74
N GLY A 245 -4.75 -27.55 2.85
CA GLY A 245 -5.80 -28.03 1.96
C GLY A 245 -5.38 -27.74 0.52
N CYS A 246 -5.35 -28.76 -0.34
CA CYS A 246 -5.00 -28.61 -1.75
C CYS A 246 -6.19 -28.02 -2.51
N PRO A 247 -6.07 -26.84 -3.15
CA PRO A 247 -7.04 -26.40 -4.13
C PRO A 247 -6.98 -27.33 -5.35
N GLY A 248 -8.14 -27.61 -5.96
CA GLY A 248 -8.18 -28.27 -7.27
C GLY A 248 -7.50 -27.39 -8.33
N ILE A 249 -6.75 -28.01 -9.24
CA ILE A 249 -6.12 -27.27 -10.35
C ILE A 249 -7.20 -26.99 -11.40
N SER A 250 -7.52 -25.71 -11.63
CA SER A 250 -8.38 -25.30 -12.75
C SER A 250 -7.78 -25.74 -14.08
N GLY A 251 -8.61 -26.33 -14.95
CA GLY A 251 -8.17 -26.76 -16.27
C GLY A 251 -7.69 -25.60 -17.15
N PRO A 252 -6.76 -25.82 -18.09
CA PRO A 252 -6.28 -24.77 -18.97
C PRO A 252 -7.42 -24.24 -19.87
N PRO A 253 -7.50 -22.91 -20.11
CA PRO A 253 -8.44 -22.35 -21.07
C PRO A 253 -8.27 -22.95 -22.47
N GLY A 254 -9.37 -23.30 -23.12
CA GLY A 254 -9.37 -23.83 -24.48
C GLY A 254 -8.84 -22.82 -25.51
N MET A 255 -8.21 -23.31 -26.57
CA MET A 255 -7.66 -22.46 -27.63
C MET A 255 -8.77 -21.73 -28.41
N LYS A 256 -8.50 -20.46 -28.74
CA LYS A 256 -9.36 -19.60 -29.56
C LYS A 256 -9.28 -20.01 -31.04
N GLY A 257 -10.42 -20.13 -31.71
CA GLY A 257 -10.51 -20.37 -33.16
C GLY A 257 -10.44 -19.09 -34.00
N ASP A 258 -10.12 -19.25 -35.29
CA ASP A 258 -9.93 -18.17 -36.26
C ASP A 258 -11.26 -17.50 -36.70
N ALA A 259 -11.16 -16.29 -37.25
CA ALA A 259 -12.30 -15.44 -37.62
C ALA A 259 -12.79 -15.66 -39.06
N GLY A 260 -14.11 -15.54 -39.26
CA GLY A 260 -14.77 -15.54 -40.58
C GLY A 260 -14.89 -14.15 -41.22
N PRO A 261 -15.33 -14.06 -42.49
CA PRO A 261 -15.36 -12.80 -43.25
C PRO A 261 -16.53 -11.86 -42.88
N PRO A 262 -16.41 -10.53 -43.12
CA PRO A 262 -17.43 -9.54 -42.72
C PRO A 262 -18.68 -9.50 -43.62
N GLY A 263 -19.78 -8.97 -43.09
CA GLY A 263 -21.06 -8.77 -43.80
C GLY A 263 -21.41 -7.31 -44.14
N ASP A 264 -22.48 -7.12 -44.92
CA ASP A 264 -22.87 -5.83 -45.52
C ASP A 264 -23.51 -4.79 -44.58
N LYS A 265 -23.50 -3.53 -45.04
CA LYS A 265 -23.71 -2.32 -44.21
C LYS A 265 -25.14 -1.78 -44.21
N GLY A 266 -25.64 -1.40 -43.02
CA GLY A 266 -26.94 -0.75 -42.82
C GLY A 266 -27.00 0.76 -43.16
N ARG A 267 -28.22 1.31 -43.24
CA ARG A 267 -28.51 2.73 -43.56
C ARG A 267 -28.37 3.66 -42.34
N GLU A 268 -28.10 4.94 -42.58
CA GLU A 268 -27.87 5.96 -41.54
C GLU A 268 -29.11 6.29 -40.69
N GLY A 269 -28.88 6.64 -39.42
CA GLY A 269 -29.90 7.05 -38.46
C GLY A 269 -30.11 8.57 -38.43
N LEU A 270 -31.31 9.00 -38.06
CA LEU A 270 -31.67 10.43 -37.92
C LEU A 270 -31.01 11.07 -36.68
N PRO A 271 -30.76 12.39 -36.69
CA PRO A 271 -30.18 13.11 -35.55
C PRO A 271 -31.03 12.99 -34.27
N GLY A 272 -30.36 12.80 -33.13
CA GLY A 272 -31.01 12.77 -31.82
C GLY A 272 -31.61 14.12 -31.43
N LYS A 273 -32.78 14.10 -30.78
CA LYS A 273 -33.37 15.28 -30.13
C LYS A 273 -32.47 15.74 -28.97
N ALA A 274 -32.50 17.03 -28.65
CA ALA A 274 -31.79 17.58 -27.50
C ALA A 274 -32.19 16.82 -26.22
N GLY A 275 -31.19 16.46 -25.41
CA GLY A 275 -31.42 15.82 -24.12
C GLY A 275 -32.18 16.75 -23.16
N PRO A 276 -33.00 16.20 -22.24
CA PRO A 276 -33.64 17.00 -21.21
C PRO A 276 -32.57 17.72 -20.37
N GLN A 277 -32.91 18.92 -19.90
CA GLN A 277 -32.05 19.68 -18.99
C GLN A 277 -31.71 18.82 -17.77
N GLY A 278 -30.41 18.72 -17.44
CA GLY A 278 -29.96 17.97 -16.27
C GLY A 278 -30.65 18.47 -15.00
N GLN A 279 -31.14 17.55 -14.18
CA GLN A 279 -31.77 17.88 -12.90
C GLN A 279 -30.76 18.62 -12.00
N LYS A 280 -31.27 19.51 -11.13
CA LYS A 280 -30.47 20.23 -10.12
C LYS A 280 -29.71 19.17 -9.30
N GLY A 281 -28.39 19.14 -9.43
CA GLY A 281 -27.56 18.23 -8.63
C GLY A 281 -27.79 18.49 -7.14
N GLU A 282 -27.85 17.42 -6.35
CA GLU A 282 -27.96 17.54 -4.89
C GLU A 282 -26.77 18.34 -4.32
N PRO A 283 -26.95 19.06 -3.20
CA PRO A 283 -25.90 19.91 -2.64
C PRO A 283 -24.64 19.10 -2.32
N GLY A 284 -23.56 19.32 -3.07
CA GLY A 284 -22.28 18.70 -2.79
C GLY A 284 -21.72 19.19 -1.44
N VAL A 285 -21.51 18.26 -0.51
CA VAL A 285 -20.86 18.53 0.77
C VAL A 285 -19.44 19.01 0.51
N LYS A 286 -19.19 20.31 0.70
CA LYS A 286 -17.85 20.90 0.56
C LYS A 286 -17.13 20.92 1.91
N GLY A 287 -15.87 20.51 1.88
CA GLY A 287 -15.04 20.28 3.06
C GLY A 287 -14.81 21.52 3.93
N ILE A 288 -14.42 21.23 5.17
CA ILE A 288 -14.25 22.18 6.28
C ILE A 288 -13.32 23.33 5.89
N GLN A 289 -13.90 24.53 5.75
CA GLN A 289 -13.15 25.77 5.52
C GLN A 289 -13.10 26.54 6.84
N ARG A 290 -11.93 26.60 7.50
CA ARG A 290 -11.73 27.37 8.74
C ARG A 290 -11.67 28.86 8.41
N GLU A 291 -12.51 29.68 9.07
CA GLU A 291 -12.45 31.15 8.96
C GLU A 291 -11.39 31.77 9.88
N LYS A 292 -11.15 33.08 9.72
CA LYS A 292 -10.00 33.82 10.28
C LYS A 292 -10.48 34.95 11.20
N GLY A 293 -10.07 34.88 12.48
CA GLY A 293 -10.39 35.83 13.55
C GLY A 293 -11.04 35.10 14.72
N GLU A 294 -10.67 35.29 15.99
CA GLU A 294 -9.73 36.24 16.60
C GLU A 294 -8.77 35.52 17.59
N LYS A 295 -8.02 36.27 18.41
CA LYS A 295 -6.95 35.73 19.28
C LYS A 295 -7.51 34.90 20.44
N GLY A 296 -7.28 33.58 20.42
CA GLY A 296 -7.38 32.71 21.60
C GLY A 296 -7.92 31.31 21.29
N ALA A 297 -7.23 30.28 21.78
CA ALA A 297 -7.67 28.87 21.82
C ALA A 297 -8.10 28.23 20.46
N GLY A 298 -7.12 27.93 19.60
CA GLY A 298 -7.35 27.05 18.45
C GLY A 298 -7.45 25.58 18.86
N THR A 299 -8.50 24.88 18.43
CA THR A 299 -8.72 23.46 18.73
C THR A 299 -7.98 22.49 17.79
N HIS A 300 -7.54 21.36 18.37
CA HIS A 300 -6.97 20.16 17.73
C HIS A 300 -5.63 20.30 16.97
N ASP A 301 -4.55 20.50 17.74
CA ASP A 301 -3.19 19.91 17.56
C ASP A 301 -2.25 20.32 18.73
N SER A 302 -2.62 21.33 19.54
CA SER A 302 -1.72 22.06 20.44
C SER A 302 -1.28 21.39 21.75
N ILE A 303 -1.56 20.10 21.97
CA ILE A 303 -1.08 19.37 23.17
C ILE A 303 0.38 18.92 22.97
N TYR A 304 0.81 18.75 21.71
CA TYR A 304 2.14 18.27 21.34
C TYR A 304 2.88 19.30 20.48
N ALA A 305 3.28 20.41 21.11
CA ALA A 305 4.21 21.37 20.52
C ALA A 305 5.61 20.73 20.39
N ALA A 306 5.81 20.00 19.29
CA ALA A 306 7.05 19.29 18.96
C ALA A 306 7.74 19.93 17.76
N ARG A 307 9.06 20.04 17.80
CA ARG A 307 9.87 20.64 16.73
C ARG A 307 10.11 19.68 15.56
N ASN A 308 9.91 18.37 15.77
CA ASN A 308 10.20 17.33 14.80
C ASN A 308 9.48 16.01 15.12
N CYS A 309 9.47 15.08 14.17
CA CYS A 309 8.86 13.75 14.31
C CYS A 309 9.48 12.89 15.44
N LYS A 310 10.73 13.14 15.84
CA LYS A 310 11.39 12.39 16.91
C LYS A 310 10.87 12.79 18.30
N GLU A 311 10.58 14.06 18.51
CA GLU A 311 9.90 14.58 19.70
C GLU A 311 8.45 14.07 19.77
N LEU A 312 7.70 14.08 18.65
CA LEU A 312 6.36 13.47 18.56
C LEU A 312 6.37 11.97 18.94
N LEU A 313 7.38 11.22 18.47
CA LEU A 313 7.54 9.80 18.81
C LEU A 313 7.87 9.60 20.31
N ASP A 314 8.71 10.45 20.90
CA ASP A 314 9.02 10.41 22.34
C ASP A 314 7.80 10.77 23.20
N GLN A 315 6.88 11.60 22.68
CA GLN A 315 5.58 11.91 23.26
C GLN A 315 4.54 10.77 23.08
N GLY A 316 4.88 9.69 22.39
CA GLY A 316 4.04 8.49 22.27
C GLY A 316 3.30 8.32 20.95
N LEU A 317 3.49 9.21 19.97
CA LEU A 317 2.87 9.08 18.65
C LEU A 317 3.63 8.07 17.78
N VAL A 318 3.21 6.80 17.84
CA VAL A 318 3.93 5.65 17.23
C VAL A 318 3.46 5.24 15.83
N LEU A 319 2.38 5.83 15.31
CA LEU A 319 1.88 5.57 13.95
C LEU A 319 2.37 6.64 12.98
N SER A 320 2.91 6.22 11.84
CA SER A 320 3.26 7.13 10.73
C SER A 320 1.99 7.80 10.18
N ASP A 321 2.02 9.12 10.04
CA ASP A 321 0.93 9.98 9.57
C ASP A 321 1.49 11.38 9.23
N TRP A 322 0.66 12.26 8.67
CA TRP A 322 0.95 13.68 8.57
C TRP A 322 0.68 14.38 9.91
N TYR A 323 1.72 14.93 10.51
CA TYR A 323 1.65 15.69 11.77
C TYR A 323 2.02 17.16 11.55
N THR A 324 1.55 18.02 12.45
CA THR A 324 2.03 19.40 12.56
C THR A 324 3.23 19.44 13.51
N ILE A 325 4.34 20.04 13.08
CA ILE A 325 5.53 20.32 13.89
C ILE A 325 5.82 21.83 13.89
N TYR A 326 6.64 22.30 14.81
CA TYR A 326 7.06 23.69 14.95
C TYR A 326 8.60 23.78 14.93
N PRO A 327 9.26 23.70 13.76
CA PRO A 327 10.72 23.56 13.68
C PRO A 327 11.50 24.68 14.39
N ASP A 328 10.98 25.91 14.32
CA ASP A 328 11.51 27.12 14.96
C ASP A 328 10.79 27.48 16.28
N GLY A 329 9.91 26.59 16.77
CA GLY A 329 9.07 26.80 17.96
C GLY A 329 7.87 27.73 17.77
N GLN A 330 7.64 28.29 16.57
CA GLN A 330 6.59 29.30 16.34
C GLN A 330 5.73 28.99 15.10
N ASN A 331 6.35 28.65 13.98
CA ASN A 331 5.67 28.47 12.70
C ASN A 331 5.28 27.01 12.48
N PRO A 332 3.97 26.69 12.34
CA PRO A 332 3.52 25.33 12.13
C PRO A 332 3.84 24.85 10.71
N MET A 333 4.45 23.68 10.60
CA MET A 333 4.74 22.98 9.35
C MET A 333 4.10 21.58 9.39
N LYS A 334 3.36 21.21 8.33
CA LYS A 334 2.84 19.84 8.20
C LYS A 334 3.84 18.95 7.47
N VAL A 335 4.25 17.85 8.10
CA VAL A 335 5.22 16.89 7.58
C VAL A 335 4.69 15.46 7.70
N LEU A 336 5.14 14.57 6.82
CA LEU A 336 4.94 13.12 6.98
C LEU A 336 5.99 12.59 7.96
N CYS A 337 5.54 12.01 9.07
CA CYS A 337 6.42 11.32 10.01
C CYS A 337 6.45 9.82 9.74
N ASP A 338 7.64 9.24 9.60
CA ASP A 338 7.85 7.80 9.68
C ASP A 338 8.27 7.41 11.11
N MET A 339 7.36 6.73 11.80
CA MET A 339 7.47 6.35 13.21
C MET A 339 7.95 4.90 13.42
N HIS A 340 8.25 4.13 12.36
CA HIS A 340 8.50 2.68 12.48
C HIS A 340 9.76 2.15 11.77
N THR A 341 10.31 2.87 10.79
CA THR A 341 11.57 2.50 10.13
C THR A 341 12.76 2.84 11.02
N ASP A 342 13.67 1.89 11.25
CA ASP A 342 14.95 2.13 11.94
C ASP A 342 14.80 2.85 13.30
N GLY A 343 13.78 2.47 14.09
CA GLY A 343 13.44 3.08 15.38
C GLY A 343 12.55 4.34 15.31
N GLY A 344 12.18 4.79 14.12
CA GLY A 344 11.19 5.85 13.89
C GLY A 344 11.66 7.27 14.20
N GLY A 345 10.73 8.22 14.07
CA GLY A 345 10.94 9.64 14.36
C GLY A 345 11.51 10.43 13.18
N TRP A 346 11.39 9.91 11.96
CA TRP A 346 11.91 10.54 10.75
C TRP A 346 10.90 11.50 10.13
N ILE A 347 11.37 12.66 9.67
CA ILE A 347 10.63 13.56 8.76
C ILE A 347 10.88 13.10 7.33
N VAL A 348 9.85 12.64 6.61
CA VAL A 348 9.93 12.31 5.18
C VAL A 348 9.77 13.59 4.37
N PHE A 349 10.76 13.91 3.53
CA PHE A 349 10.76 15.13 2.70
C PHE A 349 10.63 14.87 1.19
N GLN A 350 10.83 13.62 0.76
CA GLN A 350 10.58 13.16 -0.60
C GLN A 350 9.91 11.79 -0.57
N ARG A 351 8.92 11.55 -1.42
CA ARG A 351 8.30 10.24 -1.63
C ARG A 351 7.92 10.02 -3.09
N ARG A 352 8.26 8.85 -3.64
CA ARG A 352 7.87 8.29 -4.95
C ARG A 352 7.29 6.89 -4.74
N TRP A 353 6.25 6.49 -5.48
CA TRP A 353 5.55 5.20 -5.31
C TRP A 353 4.78 4.72 -6.55
N ASP A 354 4.27 5.63 -7.39
CA ASP A 354 3.35 5.29 -8.48
C ASP A 354 3.52 6.12 -9.76
N GLY A 355 4.33 7.19 -9.73
CA GLY A 355 4.49 8.11 -10.86
C GLY A 355 3.28 9.02 -11.11
N SER A 356 2.36 9.15 -10.15
CA SER A 356 1.18 10.02 -10.25
C SER A 356 1.51 11.52 -10.27
N VAL A 357 2.73 11.90 -9.87
CA VAL A 357 3.19 13.30 -9.85
C VAL A 357 4.40 13.48 -10.77
N ASP A 358 4.38 14.52 -11.59
CA ASP A 358 5.55 14.94 -12.37
C ASP A 358 6.59 15.61 -11.46
N PHE A 359 7.84 15.13 -11.51
CA PHE A 359 8.98 15.69 -10.79
C PHE A 359 9.91 16.50 -11.71
N PHE A 360 9.65 16.57 -13.03
CA PHE A 360 10.42 17.42 -13.95
C PHE A 360 9.93 18.89 -13.91
N LEU A 361 9.90 19.46 -12.71
CA LEU A 361 9.37 20.79 -12.42
C LEU A 361 10.45 21.88 -12.38
N ASP A 362 10.00 23.12 -12.18
CA ASP A 362 10.83 24.33 -12.18
C ASP A 362 11.40 24.68 -10.79
N TRP A 363 12.28 25.68 -10.74
CA TRP A 363 12.94 26.14 -9.50
C TRP A 363 11.93 26.54 -8.43
N LYS A 364 10.87 27.24 -8.84
CA LYS A 364 9.81 27.72 -7.95
C LYS A 364 9.08 26.56 -7.28
N SER A 365 8.75 25.52 -8.04
CA SER A 365 8.10 24.30 -7.53
C SER A 365 8.99 23.58 -6.53
N TYR A 366 10.27 23.37 -6.86
CA TYR A 366 11.22 22.75 -5.93
C TYR A 366 11.48 23.60 -4.68
N LYS A 367 11.45 24.93 -4.79
CA LYS A 367 11.55 25.85 -3.65
C LYS A 367 10.38 25.70 -2.67
N THR A 368 9.14 25.79 -3.16
CA THR A 368 7.94 25.80 -2.29
C THR A 368 7.42 24.41 -1.91
N GLY A 369 7.81 23.37 -2.65
CA GLY A 369 7.26 22.03 -2.53
C GLY A 369 6.06 21.80 -3.47
N PHE A 370 5.78 20.52 -3.74
CA PHE A 370 4.74 20.08 -4.68
C PHE A 370 4.31 18.62 -4.40
N GLY A 371 3.23 18.19 -5.05
CA GLY A 371 2.71 16.82 -4.99
C GLY A 371 1.47 16.67 -4.09
N ASN A 372 1.20 15.45 -3.65
CA ASN A 372 0.02 15.06 -2.89
C ASN A 372 0.40 14.33 -1.60
N ARG A 373 -0.23 14.71 -0.48
CA ARG A 373 -0.01 14.09 0.83
C ARG A 373 -0.34 12.59 0.89
N LEU A 374 -1.24 12.13 0.03
CA LEU A 374 -1.64 10.72 -0.03
C LEU A 374 -0.60 9.85 -0.76
N ASN A 375 0.10 10.41 -1.76
CA ASN A 375 0.94 9.68 -2.71
C ASN A 375 2.37 10.25 -2.72
N GLU A 376 2.78 10.87 -3.82
CA GLU A 376 4.13 11.38 -4.07
C GLU A 376 4.25 12.88 -3.79
N PHE A 377 5.37 13.32 -3.21
CA PHE A 377 5.62 14.73 -2.94
C PHE A 377 7.10 15.09 -2.81
N TRP A 378 7.38 16.39 -2.92
CA TRP A 378 8.61 17.05 -2.48
C TRP A 378 8.24 18.14 -1.47
N LEU A 379 8.84 18.12 -0.28
CA LEU A 379 8.48 19.02 0.83
C LEU A 379 8.78 20.50 0.55
N GLY A 380 9.73 20.79 -0.35
CA GLY A 380 10.16 22.14 -0.71
C GLY A 380 11.50 22.51 -0.08
N ASN A 381 12.40 23.08 -0.88
CA ASN A 381 13.77 23.41 -0.47
C ASN A 381 13.79 24.46 0.65
N ASP A 382 12.85 25.40 0.70
CA ASP A 382 12.75 26.36 1.82
C ASP A 382 12.44 25.64 3.14
N ASN A 383 11.54 24.65 3.11
CA ASN A 383 11.16 23.87 4.28
C ASN A 383 12.30 22.94 4.73
N ILE A 384 12.97 22.27 3.79
CA ILE A 384 14.10 21.38 4.07
C ILE A 384 15.30 22.19 4.62
N HIS A 385 15.58 23.37 4.06
CA HIS A 385 16.59 24.29 4.58
C HIS A 385 16.24 24.73 6.00
N MET A 386 15.01 25.20 6.24
CA MET A 386 14.54 25.63 7.56
C MET A 386 14.76 24.55 8.63
N ILE A 387 14.30 23.32 8.37
CA ILE A 387 14.46 22.19 9.31
C ILE A 387 15.95 21.87 9.55
N THR A 388 16.75 21.78 8.47
CA THR A 388 18.15 21.31 8.56
C THR A 388 19.18 22.40 8.87
N SER A 389 18.75 23.65 9.01
CA SER A 389 19.62 24.80 9.34
C SER A 389 20.14 24.79 10.78
N SER A 390 19.52 24.01 11.67
CA SER A 390 19.86 23.90 13.09
C SER A 390 19.97 22.43 13.53
N ASP A 391 20.79 22.17 14.55
CA ASP A 391 21.18 20.82 14.99
C ASP A 391 21.79 19.93 13.88
N VAL A 392 22.05 18.66 14.18
CA VAL A 392 22.63 17.68 13.24
C VAL A 392 21.57 16.65 12.88
N TRP A 393 21.34 16.45 11.59
CA TRP A 393 20.30 15.55 11.07
C TRP A 393 20.92 14.40 10.30
N GLU A 394 20.69 13.15 10.72
CA GLU A 394 21.03 12.01 9.87
C GLU A 394 20.05 11.92 8.70
N LEU A 395 20.54 11.50 7.53
CA LEU A 395 19.71 11.21 6.35
C LEU A 395 19.60 9.71 6.17
N ARG A 396 18.38 9.26 5.88
CA ARG A 396 18.09 7.92 5.37
C ARG A 396 17.38 8.04 4.02
N VAL A 397 17.80 7.18 3.08
CA VAL A 397 17.13 6.93 1.81
C VAL A 397 16.62 5.49 1.86
N ASP A 398 15.32 5.28 1.66
CA ASP A 398 14.70 3.96 1.51
C ASP A 398 14.24 3.78 0.05
N LEU A 399 14.51 2.61 -0.52
CA LEU A 399 14.20 2.28 -1.91
C LEU A 399 13.50 0.92 -2.00
N GLN A 400 12.61 0.73 -2.97
CA GLN A 400 12.05 -0.59 -3.30
C GLN A 400 12.05 -0.82 -4.80
N ASP A 401 12.45 -2.01 -5.23
CA ASP A 401 12.39 -2.44 -6.63
C ASP A 401 11.02 -3.04 -6.99
N PHE A 402 10.79 -3.35 -8.27
CA PHE A 402 9.54 -3.96 -8.74
C PHE A 402 9.42 -5.44 -8.36
N GLU A 403 10.53 -6.08 -7.97
CA GLU A 403 10.58 -7.42 -7.37
C GLU A 403 10.25 -7.38 -5.86
N ASN A 404 9.96 -6.18 -5.32
CA ASN A 404 9.66 -5.84 -3.93
C ASN A 404 10.84 -5.94 -2.95
N THR A 405 12.07 -6.09 -3.42
CA THR A 405 13.32 -6.00 -2.63
C THR A 405 13.46 -4.59 -2.06
N LYS A 406 13.70 -4.50 -0.74
CA LYS A 406 13.92 -3.22 -0.04
C LYS A 406 15.42 -2.95 0.10
N HIS A 407 15.84 -1.73 -0.24
CA HIS A 407 17.21 -1.24 -0.08
C HIS A 407 17.22 0.06 0.72
N PHE A 408 18.35 0.38 1.35
CA PHE A 408 18.53 1.67 2.01
C PHE A 408 19.98 2.17 2.00
N ALA A 409 20.15 3.48 2.26
CA ALA A 409 21.44 4.14 2.52
C ALA A 409 21.28 5.18 3.63
N LYS A 410 22.26 5.29 4.53
CA LYS A 410 22.31 6.26 5.63
C LYS A 410 23.58 7.11 5.60
N TYR A 411 23.45 8.35 6.05
CA TYR A 411 24.52 9.34 6.12
C TYR A 411 24.49 10.07 7.47
N ALA A 412 25.66 10.27 8.07
CA ALA A 412 25.82 10.77 9.43
C ALA A 412 25.28 12.19 9.65
N SER A 413 25.27 13.02 8.60
CA SER A 413 24.68 14.35 8.63
C SER A 413 24.15 14.76 7.24
N PHE A 414 23.12 15.60 7.23
CA PHE A 414 22.54 16.20 6.03
C PHE A 414 21.98 17.57 6.38
N ASN A 415 22.38 18.58 5.60
CA ASN A 415 21.65 19.83 5.51
C ASN A 415 21.76 20.40 4.10
N ILE A 416 20.89 21.36 3.80
CA ILE A 416 21.00 22.19 2.59
C ILE A 416 21.14 23.65 2.99
N LEU A 417 21.90 24.40 2.20
CA LEU A 417 22.10 25.83 2.42
C LEU A 417 20.91 26.66 1.91
N GLY A 418 20.96 27.98 2.08
CA GLY A 418 19.86 28.87 1.67
C GLY A 418 19.74 29.03 0.15
N GLU A 419 18.71 29.74 -0.30
CA GLU A 419 18.50 30.04 -1.73
C GLU A 419 19.63 30.87 -2.34
N SER A 420 20.21 31.79 -1.57
CA SER A 420 21.41 32.57 -1.93
C SER A 420 22.59 31.68 -2.29
N GLU A 421 22.69 30.52 -1.65
CA GLU A 421 23.69 29.47 -1.87
C GLU A 421 23.13 28.31 -2.70
N LYS A 422 22.02 28.53 -3.43
CA LYS A 422 21.40 27.60 -4.37
C LYS A 422 21.06 26.23 -3.77
N TYR A 423 20.64 26.22 -2.50
CA TYR A 423 20.31 25.01 -1.75
C TYR A 423 21.42 23.95 -1.78
N THR A 424 22.69 24.39 -1.78
CA THR A 424 23.86 23.50 -1.86
C THR A 424 23.81 22.40 -0.82
N LEU A 425 24.02 21.15 -1.26
CA LEU A 425 24.03 19.97 -0.39
C LEU A 425 25.26 19.97 0.51
N LYS A 426 25.05 19.74 1.80
CA LYS A 426 26.08 19.43 2.79
C LYS A 426 25.79 18.06 3.38
N LEU A 427 26.60 17.08 3.00
CA LEU A 427 26.44 15.69 3.38
C LEU A 427 27.63 15.22 4.23
N GLY A 428 27.33 14.50 5.31
CA GLY A 428 28.30 13.80 6.13
C GLY A 428 28.75 12.48 5.50
N ALA A 429 29.54 11.71 6.24
CA ALA A 429 29.97 10.38 5.81
C ALA A 429 28.78 9.43 5.62
N PHE A 430 28.81 8.62 4.56
CA PHE A 430 27.99 7.41 4.46
C PHE A 430 28.29 6.49 5.64
N THR A 431 27.26 5.97 6.30
CA THR A 431 27.41 5.13 7.50
C THR A 431 27.12 3.66 7.23
N GLU A 432 25.99 3.36 6.58
CA GLU A 432 25.55 1.99 6.30
C GLU A 432 24.46 1.95 5.22
N GLY A 433 24.24 0.78 4.61
CA GLY A 433 23.11 0.54 3.73
C GLY A 433 23.38 -0.43 2.59
N ASN A 434 22.44 -1.34 2.33
CA ASN A 434 22.51 -2.32 1.24
C ASN A 434 22.18 -1.73 -0.15
N ALA A 435 21.89 -0.43 -0.25
CA ALA A 435 21.86 0.29 -1.54
C ALA A 435 23.26 0.79 -1.97
N GLY A 436 24.24 0.82 -1.06
CA GLY A 436 25.53 1.48 -1.27
C GLY A 436 25.44 3.00 -1.32
N ASP A 437 26.61 3.66 -1.43
CA ASP A 437 26.70 5.12 -1.50
C ASP A 437 26.60 5.61 -2.95
N SER A 438 25.57 6.40 -3.21
CA SER A 438 25.34 7.06 -4.50
C SER A 438 25.09 8.56 -4.32
N LEU A 439 25.24 9.11 -3.10
CA LEU A 439 24.93 10.49 -2.76
C LEU A 439 26.16 11.31 -2.36
N SER A 440 27.24 10.72 -1.83
CA SER A 440 28.45 11.48 -1.49
C SER A 440 29.13 12.10 -2.73
N TYR A 441 28.91 11.54 -3.92
CA TYR A 441 29.27 12.16 -5.21
C TYR A 441 28.61 13.54 -5.44
N HIS A 442 27.48 13.80 -4.80
CA HIS A 442 26.70 15.04 -4.90
C HIS A 442 27.03 16.06 -3.79
N ASN A 443 27.93 15.73 -2.86
CA ASN A 443 28.26 16.62 -1.75
C ASN A 443 28.88 17.95 -2.23
N ASN A 444 28.50 19.07 -1.63
CA ASN A 444 28.83 20.44 -2.03
C ASN A 444 28.34 20.87 -3.44
N MET A 445 27.50 20.07 -4.11
CA MET A 445 26.86 20.51 -5.37
C MET A 445 25.64 21.39 -5.08
N LYS A 446 25.39 22.36 -5.97
CA LYS A 446 24.21 23.24 -5.95
C LYS A 446 23.01 22.50 -6.51
N PHE A 447 21.80 22.83 -6.03
CA PHE A 447 20.59 22.30 -6.63
C PHE A 447 20.37 22.92 -8.01
N SER A 448 19.88 22.14 -8.97
CA SER A 448 19.56 22.61 -10.33
C SER A 448 18.24 22.05 -10.82
N THR A 449 17.52 22.85 -11.59
CA THR A 449 16.24 22.52 -12.24
C THR A 449 16.28 22.87 -13.72
N LYS A 450 15.26 22.47 -14.49
CA LYS A 450 15.19 22.66 -15.95
C LYS A 450 15.31 24.12 -16.42
N ASP A 451 15.03 25.06 -15.53
CA ASP A 451 15.00 26.52 -15.70
C ASP A 451 16.11 27.25 -14.92
N ASN A 452 16.87 26.56 -14.08
CA ASN A 452 17.86 27.15 -13.17
C ASN A 452 19.07 26.23 -13.05
N ASP A 453 20.02 26.43 -13.96
CA ASP A 453 21.24 25.65 -14.07
C ASP A 453 22.30 26.17 -13.09
N ASN A 454 22.76 25.31 -12.18
CA ASN A 454 23.81 25.61 -11.21
C ASN A 454 24.84 24.46 -11.13
N ASP A 455 24.81 23.52 -12.07
CA ASP A 455 25.71 22.37 -12.08
C ASP A 455 27.12 22.77 -12.62
N PRO A 456 28.17 21.97 -12.38
CA PRO A 456 29.55 22.37 -12.71
C PRO A 456 29.93 22.16 -14.18
N ILE A 457 29.01 21.77 -15.06
CA ILE A 457 29.31 21.51 -16.48
C ILE A 457 28.65 22.54 -17.41
N LYS A 458 28.91 22.46 -18.72
CA LYS A 458 28.38 23.41 -19.72
C LYS A 458 26.96 23.09 -20.20
N SER A 459 26.35 22.03 -19.68
CA SER A 459 25.16 21.40 -20.26
C SER A 459 24.20 21.00 -19.15
N ASN A 460 23.04 21.65 -19.10
CA ASN A 460 22.06 21.55 -18.02
C ASN A 460 21.66 20.09 -17.70
N CYS A 461 22.26 19.53 -16.65
CA CYS A 461 22.01 18.16 -16.23
C CYS A 461 20.53 17.94 -15.91
N ALA A 462 19.84 18.89 -15.26
CA ALA A 462 18.42 18.74 -14.95
C ALA A 462 17.56 18.57 -16.21
N GLN A 463 17.87 19.28 -17.30
CA GLN A 463 17.16 19.20 -18.57
C GLN A 463 17.42 17.88 -19.31
N TYR A 464 18.62 17.29 -19.20
CA TYR A 464 18.91 15.96 -19.75
C TYR A 464 18.35 14.84 -18.88
N GLN A 465 18.50 14.94 -17.56
CA GLN A 465 18.21 13.90 -16.57
C GLN A 465 16.75 13.89 -16.07
N LYS A 466 15.96 14.89 -16.48
CA LYS A 466 14.50 14.98 -16.28
C LYS A 466 14.05 14.96 -14.81
N GLY A 467 14.78 15.66 -13.96
CA GLY A 467 14.45 15.84 -12.54
C GLY A 467 15.21 17.02 -11.93
N GLY A 468 14.80 17.49 -10.74
CA GLY A 468 15.55 18.49 -9.96
C GLY A 468 16.47 17.82 -8.94
N TRP A 469 17.77 18.16 -8.94
CA TRP A 469 18.77 17.50 -8.09
C TRP A 469 20.04 18.34 -7.88
N TRP A 470 20.89 17.92 -6.93
CA TRP A 470 22.24 18.46 -6.72
C TRP A 470 23.24 17.91 -7.74
N TYR A 471 23.03 18.16 -9.04
CA TYR A 471 23.82 17.54 -10.10
C TYR A 471 25.32 17.93 -10.05
N SER A 472 26.16 16.96 -10.42
CA SER A 472 27.58 17.13 -10.71
C SER A 472 27.81 16.89 -12.21
N ASN A 473 28.37 15.73 -12.63
CA ASN A 473 28.53 15.41 -14.06
C ASN A 473 28.05 13.99 -14.42
N CYS A 474 26.76 13.71 -14.54
CA CYS A 474 25.64 14.49 -13.97
C CYS A 474 25.23 13.93 -12.60
N HIS A 475 25.10 12.60 -12.47
CA HIS A 475 24.65 12.00 -11.22
C HIS A 475 25.10 10.56 -11.00
N TYR A 476 25.16 10.18 -9.73
CA TYR A 476 25.13 8.79 -9.25
C TYR A 476 23.76 8.45 -8.60
N ALA A 477 22.94 9.45 -8.26
CA ALA A 477 21.54 9.28 -7.83
C ALA A 477 20.62 10.30 -8.54
N ASN A 478 19.43 9.88 -8.95
CA ASN A 478 18.41 10.74 -9.58
C ASN A 478 17.01 10.37 -9.08
N LEU A 479 16.78 10.45 -7.76
CA LEU A 479 15.52 9.99 -7.15
C LEU A 479 14.30 10.84 -7.55
N ASN A 480 14.55 12.03 -8.10
CA ASN A 480 13.56 12.95 -8.64
C ASN A 480 13.42 12.85 -10.17
N GLY A 481 13.99 11.81 -10.79
CA GLY A 481 13.83 11.51 -12.21
C GLY A 481 12.41 11.05 -12.59
N GLN A 482 12.25 10.73 -13.87
CA GLN A 482 11.02 10.16 -14.43
C GLN A 482 10.72 8.79 -13.82
N TYR A 483 9.43 8.51 -13.64
CA TYR A 483 8.98 7.23 -13.10
C TYR A 483 8.88 6.18 -14.23
N PHE A 484 9.86 5.27 -14.32
CA PHE A 484 9.80 4.11 -15.21
C PHE A 484 9.58 2.81 -14.42
N LEU A 485 8.96 1.83 -15.08
CA LEU A 485 8.62 0.54 -14.48
C LEU A 485 9.80 -0.45 -14.55
N GLY A 486 10.77 -0.29 -13.64
CA GLY A 486 11.90 -1.19 -13.51
C GLY A 486 12.96 -0.98 -14.59
N GLN A 487 13.27 -2.01 -15.37
CA GLN A 487 14.32 -1.95 -16.37
C GLN A 487 13.88 -1.15 -17.61
N TYR A 488 14.70 -0.21 -18.07
CA TYR A 488 14.39 0.69 -19.19
C TYR A 488 15.61 0.92 -20.08
N SER A 489 15.36 1.22 -21.37
CA SER A 489 16.41 1.26 -22.40
C SER A 489 17.13 2.62 -22.48
N ALA A 490 18.46 2.55 -22.53
CA ALA A 490 19.38 3.61 -22.98
C ALA A 490 19.19 5.03 -22.40
N SER A 491 18.57 5.16 -21.24
CA SER A 491 18.38 6.43 -20.54
C SER A 491 18.89 6.35 -19.10
N THR A 492 19.33 7.49 -18.56
CA THR A 492 19.71 7.69 -17.15
C THR A 492 18.68 8.54 -16.38
N THR A 493 17.52 8.82 -17.00
CA THR A 493 16.50 9.77 -16.53
C THR A 493 15.52 9.20 -15.50
N GLY A 494 15.61 7.91 -15.18
CA GLY A 494 14.73 7.25 -14.22
C GLY A 494 15.00 7.59 -12.75
N ILE A 495 14.26 6.96 -11.84
CA ILE A 495 14.53 6.99 -10.39
C ILE A 495 15.75 6.10 -10.11
N VAL A 496 16.95 6.65 -10.28
CA VAL A 496 18.22 5.91 -10.29
C VAL A 496 18.96 6.00 -8.95
N TRP A 497 19.53 4.86 -8.53
CA TRP A 497 20.57 4.77 -7.50
C TRP A 497 21.69 3.84 -8.00
N LYS A 498 22.78 4.43 -8.54
CA LYS A 498 23.83 3.73 -9.29
C LYS A 498 24.43 2.53 -8.54
N THR A 499 24.74 2.65 -7.25
CA THR A 499 25.36 1.57 -6.47
C THR A 499 24.41 0.42 -6.11
N GLY A 500 23.10 0.61 -6.31
CA GLY A 500 22.09 -0.43 -6.18
C GLY A 500 21.86 -1.17 -7.50
N LYS A 501 20.81 -0.77 -8.24
CA LYS A 501 20.41 -1.40 -9.52
C LYS A 501 21.11 -0.81 -10.77
N GLY A 502 22.05 0.13 -10.61
CA GLY A 502 22.70 0.79 -11.75
C GLY A 502 21.83 1.85 -12.44
N TYR A 503 22.27 2.29 -13.62
CA TYR A 503 21.60 3.38 -14.36
C TYR A 503 20.38 2.95 -15.16
N SER A 504 20.29 1.69 -15.58
CA SER A 504 19.25 1.16 -16.48
C SER A 504 18.02 0.60 -15.75
N TYR A 505 17.86 0.93 -14.48
CA TYR A 505 16.73 0.51 -13.65
C TYR A 505 16.17 1.72 -12.88
N SER A 506 14.85 1.87 -12.89
CA SER A 506 14.11 2.86 -12.12
C SER A 506 13.40 2.17 -10.95
N TYR A 507 13.65 2.63 -9.73
CA TYR A 507 13.01 2.08 -8.53
C TYR A 507 11.49 2.35 -8.53
N LYS A 508 10.73 1.41 -7.95
CA LYS A 508 9.28 1.49 -7.73
C LYS A 508 8.95 2.49 -6.62
N TYR A 509 9.77 2.52 -5.58
CA TYR A 509 9.57 3.41 -4.44
C TYR A 509 10.89 4.04 -4.02
N SER A 510 10.78 5.29 -3.58
CA SER A 510 11.86 6.09 -3.01
C SER A 510 11.28 6.94 -1.90
N GLU A 511 11.91 6.94 -0.73
CA GLU A 511 11.72 7.97 0.28
C GLU A 511 13.06 8.53 0.73
N MET A 512 13.12 9.85 0.88
CA MET A 512 14.23 10.52 1.57
C MET A 512 13.70 11.13 2.86
N LYS A 513 14.37 10.83 3.98
CA LYS A 513 13.89 11.18 5.32
C LYS A 513 15.03 11.54 6.28
N ILE A 514 14.78 12.48 7.18
CA ILE A 514 15.78 13.01 8.12
C ILE A 514 15.34 12.86 9.58
N ARG A 515 16.30 12.71 10.49
CA ARG A 515 16.04 12.60 11.94
C ARG A 515 17.15 13.30 12.73
N PRO A 516 16.86 14.00 13.84
CA PRO A 516 17.90 14.63 14.63
C PRO A 516 18.79 13.59 15.30
N VAL A 517 20.10 13.73 15.16
CA VAL A 517 21.10 12.95 15.89
C VAL A 517 21.18 13.52 17.31
N LYS A 518 21.06 12.66 18.33
CA LYS A 518 21.26 13.10 19.72
C LYS A 518 22.72 13.54 19.91
N LYS A 519 22.90 14.73 20.52
CA LYS A 519 24.16 15.18 21.09
C LYS A 519 24.54 14.35 22.31
#